data_AF-A0A8J3LCM6-F1
#
_entry.id   AF-A0A8J3LCM6-F1
#
_cell.length_a   1.000
_cell.length_b   1.000
_cell.length_c   1.000
_cell.angle_alpha   90.00
_cell.angle_beta   90.00
_cell.angle_gamma   90.00
#
_symmetry.space_group_name_H-M   'P 1'
#
loop_
_entity.id
_entity.type
_entity.pdbx_description
1 polymer ?
#
loop_
_entity_poly.entity_id
_entity_poly.type
_entity_poly.pdbx_seq_one_letter_code
_entity_poly.pdbx_strand_id
1 'polypeptide(L)'
;MQTMVDATSSHDDTVRVEDHAQLISLVRSAWQQTLGYDTPDIDSSFFDSGGDSFVLISLIGRMEKASGVTIRAVDVLRAPTMRKQAALLGRLMDKDRVAD
;
A
#
# COMPACT_ATOMS: atom_id res chain seq x y z
N MET A 1 16.10 4.29 -46.83
CA MET A 1 14.63 4.48 -46.76
C MET A 1 14.09 3.40 -45.83
N GLN A 2 13.11 3.73 -44.97
CA GLN A 2 12.46 2.91 -43.92
C GLN A 2 13.32 2.58 -42.67
N THR A 3 12.89 2.72 -41.41
CA THR A 3 11.82 3.48 -40.73
C THR A 3 12.24 3.56 -39.26
N MET A 4 12.26 4.77 -38.69
CA MET A 4 12.35 5.03 -37.26
C MET A 4 11.15 4.37 -36.56
N VAL A 5 11.40 3.50 -35.59
CA VAL A 5 10.37 3.04 -34.66
C VAL A 5 10.38 3.96 -33.44
N ASP A 6 9.42 4.87 -33.43
CA ASP A 6 9.03 5.63 -32.26
C ASP A 6 8.56 4.64 -31.18
N ALA A 7 9.42 4.39 -30.19
CA ALA A 7 9.08 3.63 -28.98
C ALA A 7 8.98 4.57 -27.79
N THR A 8 8.24 5.66 -27.93
CA THR A 8 7.83 6.48 -26.80
C THR A 8 6.35 6.23 -26.56
N SER A 9 6.03 5.42 -25.55
CA SER A 9 4.91 5.58 -24.61
C SER A 9 4.46 4.21 -24.05
N SER A 10 5.23 3.66 -23.11
CA SER A 10 4.75 2.61 -22.19
C SER A 10 5.40 2.75 -20.79
N HIS A 11 5.90 3.94 -20.47
CA HIS A 11 6.57 4.24 -19.20
C HIS A 11 5.57 4.54 -18.06
N ASP A 12 4.28 4.72 -18.35
CA ASP A 12 3.28 5.17 -17.38
C ASP A 12 2.58 3.99 -16.65
N ASP A 13 2.31 2.88 -17.35
CA ASP A 13 1.70 1.68 -16.73
C ASP A 13 2.70 0.88 -15.87
N THR A 14 3.94 0.73 -16.34
CA THR A 14 4.96 -0.07 -15.65
C THR A 14 5.35 0.55 -14.30
N VAL A 15 5.47 1.88 -14.25
CA VAL A 15 5.81 2.63 -13.03
C VAL A 15 4.69 2.51 -11.99
N ARG A 16 3.41 2.60 -12.38
CA ARG A 16 2.29 2.44 -11.41
C ARG A 16 2.20 1.04 -10.84
N VAL A 17 2.53 0.01 -11.61
CA VAL A 17 2.56 -1.38 -11.13
C VAL A 17 3.72 -1.60 -10.16
N GLU A 18 4.89 -1.04 -10.46
CA GLU A 18 6.07 -1.08 -9.57
C GLU A 18 5.81 -0.35 -8.26
N ASP A 19 5.24 0.85 -8.30
CA ASP A 19 4.84 1.62 -7.12
C ASP A 19 3.87 0.82 -6.25
N HIS A 20 2.87 0.18 -6.87
CA HIS A 20 1.89 -0.62 -6.12
C HIS A 20 2.52 -1.88 -5.49
N ALA A 21 3.43 -2.55 -6.17
CA ALA A 21 4.15 -3.71 -5.62
C ALA A 21 5.05 -3.32 -4.42
N GLN A 22 5.69 -2.14 -4.49
CA GLN A 22 6.44 -1.57 -3.38
C GLN A 22 5.54 -1.24 -2.19
N LEU A 23 4.37 -0.65 -2.43
CA LEU A 23 3.39 -0.36 -1.38
C LEU A 23 2.85 -1.64 -0.72
N ILE A 24 2.59 -2.70 -1.48
CA ILE A 24 2.24 -4.02 -0.91
C ILE A 24 3.36 -4.50 0.02
N SER A 25 4.62 -4.36 -0.39
CA SER A 25 5.77 -4.82 0.39
C SER A 25 5.94 -4.03 1.69
N LEU A 26 5.69 -2.72 1.65
CA LEU A 26 5.64 -1.85 2.82
C LEU A 26 4.55 -2.30 3.79
N VAL A 27 3.33 -2.49 3.30
CA VAL A 27 2.20 -2.94 4.12
C VAL A 27 2.46 -4.31 4.71
N ARG A 28 3.02 -5.24 3.92
CA ARG A 28 3.40 -6.59 4.36
C ARG A 28 4.36 -6.52 5.55
N SER A 29 5.41 -5.70 5.46
CA SER A 29 6.36 -5.50 6.55
C SER A 29 5.68 -4.93 7.80
N ALA A 30 4.76 -3.97 7.64
CA ALA A 30 4.00 -3.42 8.76
C ALA A 30 3.11 -4.49 9.43
N TRP A 31 2.50 -5.39 8.66
CA TRP A 31 1.72 -6.53 9.19
C TRP A 31 2.60 -7.52 9.94
N GLN A 32 3.71 -7.96 9.35
CA GLN A 32 4.64 -8.91 10.00
C GLN A 32 5.11 -8.38 11.36
N GLN A 33 5.45 -7.10 11.43
CA GLN A 33 5.88 -6.46 12.68
C GLN A 33 4.75 -6.26 13.70
N THR A 34 3.49 -6.26 13.26
CA THR A 34 2.32 -6.05 14.12
C THR A 34 1.75 -7.37 14.64
N LEU A 35 1.63 -8.35 13.75
CA LEU A 35 1.07 -9.67 14.04
C LEU A 35 2.13 -10.64 14.59
N GLY A 36 3.42 -10.39 14.34
CA GLY A 36 4.53 -11.17 14.88
C GLY A 36 4.79 -12.49 14.15
N TYR A 37 4.19 -12.71 12.99
CA TYR A 37 4.38 -13.91 12.17
C TYR A 37 4.32 -13.57 10.68
N ASP A 38 4.64 -14.54 9.83
CA ASP A 38 4.70 -14.31 8.39
C ASP A 38 3.31 -14.07 7.79
N THR A 39 3.27 -13.22 6.78
CA THR A 39 2.03 -12.62 6.30
C THR A 39 1.26 -13.56 5.38
N PRO A 40 -0.08 -13.65 5.51
CA PRO A 40 -0.91 -14.45 4.62
C PRO A 40 -0.98 -13.84 3.21
N ASP A 41 -1.90 -14.34 2.37
CA ASP A 41 -2.14 -13.81 1.03
C ASP A 41 -2.46 -12.31 1.07
N ILE A 42 -2.10 -11.57 0.02
CA ILE A 42 -2.31 -10.11 -0.07
C ILE A 42 -3.80 -9.72 -0.06
N ASP A 43 -4.69 -10.68 -0.36
CA ASP A 43 -6.15 -10.54 -0.31
C ASP A 43 -6.76 -11.07 0.99
N SER A 44 -5.96 -11.61 1.91
CA SER A 44 -6.44 -12.01 3.24
C SER A 44 -6.81 -10.78 4.07
N SER A 45 -7.92 -10.88 4.81
CA SER A 45 -8.37 -9.86 5.75
C SER A 45 -7.46 -9.82 6.97
N PHE A 46 -7.08 -8.61 7.40
CA PHE A 46 -6.30 -8.37 8.61
C PHE A 46 -6.97 -8.96 9.84
N PHE A 47 -8.30 -8.83 9.91
CA PHE A 47 -9.09 -9.29 11.05
C PHE A 47 -9.20 -10.82 11.09
N ASP A 48 -9.30 -11.46 9.92
CA ASP A 48 -9.30 -12.93 9.84
C ASP A 48 -7.90 -13.51 10.10
N SER A 49 -6.86 -12.67 9.95
CA SER A 49 -5.46 -12.97 10.26
C SER A 49 -5.13 -12.68 11.73
N GLY A 50 -6.12 -12.61 12.62
CA GLY A 50 -5.89 -12.37 14.05
C GLY A 50 -5.54 -10.92 14.41
N GLY A 51 -5.72 -9.97 13.49
CA GLY A 51 -5.74 -8.56 13.81
C GLY A 51 -7.03 -8.18 14.54
N ASP A 52 -6.92 -7.32 15.54
CA ASP A 52 -8.06 -6.71 16.23
C ASP A 52 -7.97 -5.18 16.23
N SER A 53 -8.93 -4.52 16.86
CA SER A 53 -8.98 -3.06 16.97
C SER A 53 -7.78 -2.47 17.74
N PHE A 54 -7.18 -3.22 18.67
CA PHE A 54 -6.04 -2.77 19.47
C PHE A 54 -4.75 -2.77 18.65
N VAL A 55 -4.46 -3.86 17.94
CA VAL A 55 -3.30 -3.93 17.04
C VAL A 55 -3.50 -3.14 15.75
N LEU A 56 -4.73 -2.82 15.33
CA LEU A 56 -5.01 -1.94 14.20
C LEU A 56 -4.36 -0.55 14.36
N ILE A 57 -4.40 0.03 15.57
CA ILE A 57 -3.76 1.33 15.85
C ILE A 57 -2.24 1.24 15.67
N SER A 58 -1.64 0.13 16.11
CA SER A 58 -0.20 -0.11 15.92
C SER A 58 0.15 -0.28 14.44
N LEU A 59 -0.69 -0.98 13.67
CA LEU A 59 -0.54 -1.12 12.23
C LEU A 59 -0.57 0.25 11.53
N ILE A 60 -1.55 1.09 11.88
CA ILE A 60 -1.70 2.45 11.32
C ILE A 60 -0.41 3.25 11.56
N GLY A 61 0.06 3.35 12.80
CA GLY A 61 1.27 4.12 13.10
C GLY A 61 2.52 3.61 12.38
N ARG A 62 2.64 2.29 12.14
CA ARG A 62 3.73 1.73 11.33
C ARG A 62 3.63 2.11 9.85
N MET A 63 2.43 2.05 9.28
CA MET A 63 2.21 2.46 7.89
C MET A 63 2.45 3.95 7.71
N GLU A 64 1.95 4.81 8.62
CA GLU A 64 2.20 6.25 8.60
C GLU A 64 3.70 6.57 8.67
N LYS A 65 4.43 5.93 9.61
CA LYS A 65 5.88 6.10 9.74
C LYS A 65 6.64 5.70 8.47
N ALA A 66 6.20 4.64 7.79
CA ALA A 66 6.89 4.12 6.61
C ALA A 66 6.55 4.90 5.32
N SER A 67 5.35 5.48 5.24
CA SER A 67 4.85 6.16 4.03
C SER A 67 4.91 7.68 4.11
N GLY A 68 5.00 8.26 5.31
CA GLY A 68 5.01 9.70 5.53
C GLY A 68 3.63 10.37 5.45
N VAL A 69 2.56 9.61 5.18
CA VAL A 69 1.19 10.14 5.09
C VAL A 69 0.39 9.84 6.36
N THR A 70 -0.58 10.69 6.68
CA THR A 70 -1.52 10.43 7.78
C THR A 70 -2.67 9.55 7.31
N ILE A 71 -3.03 8.53 8.10
CA ILE A 71 -4.01 7.51 7.74
C ILE A 71 -5.12 7.48 8.80
N ARG A 72 -6.37 7.61 8.37
CA ARG A 72 -7.51 7.50 9.29
C ARG A 72 -7.86 6.04 9.53
N ALA A 73 -8.14 5.68 10.78
CA ALA A 73 -8.52 4.31 11.14
C ALA A 73 -9.72 3.78 10.34
N VAL A 74 -10.72 4.63 10.06
CA VAL A 74 -11.89 4.26 9.25
C VAL A 74 -11.53 3.84 7.83
N ASP A 75 -10.46 4.39 7.25
CA ASP A 75 -10.03 4.05 5.90
C ASP A 75 -9.36 2.66 5.89
N VAL A 76 -8.58 2.34 6.93
CA VAL A 76 -7.96 1.00 7.08
C VAL A 76 -9.01 -0.07 7.37
N LEU A 77 -10.03 0.23 8.19
CA LEU A 77 -11.17 -0.66 8.40
C LEU A 77 -11.89 -1.00 7.07
N ARG A 78 -11.99 -0.04 6.14
CA ARG A 78 -12.58 -0.24 4.81
C ARG A 78 -11.64 -0.92 3.81
N ALA A 79 -10.36 -1.00 4.15
CA ALA A 79 -9.30 -1.64 3.39
C ALA A 79 -8.69 -2.80 4.20
N PRO A 80 -9.42 -3.91 4.44
CA PRO A 80 -8.97 -4.95 5.37
C PRO A 80 -7.81 -5.80 4.83
N THR A 81 -7.45 -5.70 3.55
CA THR A 81 -6.45 -6.55 2.89
C THR A 81 -5.20 -5.74 2.53
N MET A 82 -4.03 -6.36 2.46
CA MET A 82 -2.80 -5.66 2.07
C MET A 82 -2.92 -4.97 0.71
N ARG A 83 -3.57 -5.61 -0.28
CA ARG A 83 -3.83 -4.99 -1.59
C ARG A 83 -4.59 -3.67 -1.48
N LYS A 84 -5.71 -3.68 -0.74
CA LYS A 84 -6.52 -2.47 -0.51
C LYS A 84 -5.79 -1.41 0.31
N GLN A 85 -4.94 -1.81 1.25
CA GLN A 85 -4.14 -0.87 2.05
C GLN A 85 -3.04 -0.22 1.22
N ALA A 86 -2.37 -0.98 0.35
CA ALA A 86 -1.41 -0.44 -0.61
C ALA A 86 -2.08 0.58 -1.55
N ALA A 87 -3.26 0.24 -2.09
CA ALA A 87 -4.04 1.17 -2.90
C ALA A 87 -4.50 2.42 -2.12
N LEU A 88 -4.81 2.27 -0.82
CA LEU A 88 -5.12 3.41 0.05
C LEU A 88 -3.90 4.34 0.20
N LEU A 89 -2.72 3.78 0.49
CA LEU A 89 -1.49 4.56 0.62
C LEU A 89 -1.16 5.32 -0.66
N GLY A 90 -1.24 4.66 -1.83
CA GLY A 90 -0.99 5.32 -3.11
C GLY A 90 -1.87 6.55 -3.32
N ARG A 91 -3.17 6.43 -3.05
CA ARG A 91 -4.11 7.57 -3.14
C ARG A 91 -3.80 8.70 -2.16
N LEU A 92 -3.34 8.38 -0.95
CA LEU A 92 -3.00 9.39 0.06
C LEU A 92 -1.69 10.11 -0.31
N MET A 93 -0.69 9.38 -0.80
CA MET A 93 0.58 9.92 -1.25
C MET A 93 0.43 10.83 -2.47
N ASP A 94 -0.45 10.47 -3.41
CA ASP A 94 -0.78 11.33 -4.54
C ASP A 94 -1.50 12.60 -4.08
N LYS A 95 -2.39 12.50 -3.08
CA LYS A 95 -3.12 13.65 -2.54
C LYS A 95 -2.19 14.63 -1.80
N ASP A 96 -1.22 14.13 -1.04
CA ASP A 96 -0.25 14.98 -0.32
C ASP A 96 0.70 15.70 -1.28
N ARG A 97 1.03 15.12 -2.44
CA ARG A 97 1.85 15.78 -3.48
C ARG A 97 1.15 16.94 -4.20
N VAL A 98 -0.18 16.91 -4.28
CA VAL A 98 -0.99 17.94 -4.95
C VAL A 98 -1.36 19.09 -4.01
N ALA A 99 -1.16 18.91 -2.70
CA ALA A 99 -1.47 19.91 -1.69
C ALA A 99 -0.34 20.94 -1.46
N ASP A 100 0.80 20.78 -2.15
CA ASP A 100 1.93 21.73 -2.23
C ASP A 100 1.77 22.65 -3.46
#